data_AF-A0A1S7LPS2-F1
#
_entry.id   AF-A0A1S7LPS2-F1
#
_cell.length_a   1.000
_cell.length_b   1.000
_cell.length_c   1.000
_cell.angle_alpha   90.00
_cell.angle_beta   90.00
_cell.angle_gamma   90.00
#
_symmetry.space_group_name_H-M   'P 1'
#
loop_
_entity.id
_entity.type
_entity.pdbx_description
1 polymer ?
#
loop_
_entity_poly.entity_id
_entity_poly.type
_entity_poly.pdbx_seq_one_letter_code
_entity_poly.pdbx_strand_id
1 'polypeptide(L)'
;MKAYLQRVNPENGAVWYYAIQIQPDLFDRWHIIREWGRSGSPGTVRRSPYETYQEAVDALIQLRDELTKKGYRVVMQEGLNKRMVGRVKKEPLDDDYS
;
A
#
# COMPACT_ATOMS: atom_id res chain seq x y z
N MET A 1 0.21 6.13 -2.89
CA MET A 1 -0.09 5.56 -1.55
C MET A 1 0.95 4.51 -1.21
N LYS A 2 1.44 4.48 0.03
CA LYS A 2 2.50 3.56 0.48
C LYS A 2 2.26 3.11 1.93
N ALA A 3 2.68 1.91 2.26
CA ALA A 3 2.69 1.38 3.62
C ALA A 3 3.97 0.57 3.85
N TYR A 4 4.58 0.74 5.02
CA TYR A 4 5.73 -0.02 5.46
C TYR A 4 5.41 -0.68 6.80
N LEU A 5 5.58 -2.00 6.83
CA LEU A 5 5.30 -2.82 8.00
C LEU A 5 6.53 -3.61 8.40
N GLN A 6 6.68 -3.85 9.70
CA GLN A 6 7.77 -4.65 10.25
C GLN A 6 7.25 -5.69 11.25
N ARG A 7 7.94 -6.82 11.33
CA ARG A 7 7.73 -7.85 12.34
C ARG A 7 9.08 -8.25 12.92
N VAL A 8 9.20 -8.19 14.24
CA VAL A 8 10.40 -8.68 14.94
C VAL A 8 10.19 -10.15 15.28
N ASN A 9 11.15 -11.00 14.92
CA ASN A 9 11.14 -12.39 15.35
C ASN A 9 11.56 -12.46 16.83
N PRO A 10 10.71 -12.96 17.74
CA PRO A 10 11.03 -12.96 19.17
C PRO A 10 12.22 -13.84 19.54
N GLU A 11 12.52 -14.88 18.75
CA GLU A 11 13.56 -15.86 19.08
C GLU A 11 14.99 -15.37 18.83
N ASN A 12 15.19 -14.50 17.83
CA ASN A 12 16.53 -14.06 17.43
C ASN A 12 16.62 -12.55 17.14
N GLY A 13 15.56 -11.78 17.40
CA GLY A 13 15.50 -10.34 17.15
C GLY A 13 15.53 -9.96 15.67
N ALA A 14 15.47 -10.92 14.74
CA ALA A 14 15.52 -10.61 13.31
C ALA A 14 14.28 -9.83 12.88
N VAL A 15 14.49 -8.69 12.22
CA VAL A 15 13.41 -7.85 11.71
C VAL A 15 13.06 -8.29 10.29
N TRP A 16 11.81 -8.66 10.08
CA TRP A 16 11.22 -8.83 8.75
C TRP A 16 10.49 -7.55 8.38
N TYR A 17 10.57 -7.16 7.12
CA TYR A 17 9.88 -5.98 6.62
C TYR A 17 8.95 -6.34 5.45
N TYR A 18 7.96 -5.48 5.25
CA TYR A 18 7.03 -5.52 4.14
C TYR A 18 6.75 -4.09 3.69
N ALA A 19 7.21 -3.71 2.50
CA ALA A 19 6.91 -2.44 1.85
C ALA A 19 5.85 -2.65 0.77
N ILE A 20 4.83 -1.82 0.75
CA ILE A 20 3.73 -1.85 -0.21
C ILE A 20 3.56 -0.45 -0.78
N GLN A 21 3.51 -0.32 -2.10
CA GLN A 21 3.29 0.95 -2.77
C GLN A 21 2.42 0.80 -4.00
N ILE A 22 1.55 1.78 -4.23
CA ILE A 22 0.77 1.92 -5.46
C ILE A 22 1.51 2.88 -6.38
N GLN A 23 1.72 2.46 -7.63
CA GLN A 23 2.27 3.30 -8.70
C GLN A 23 1.35 3.28 -9.92
N PRO A 24 1.13 4.44 -10.58
CA PRO A 24 0.51 4.47 -11.89
C PRO A 24 1.49 3.90 -12.92
N ASP A 25 0.94 3.26 -13.94
CA ASP A 25 1.67 2.80 -15.13
C ASP A 25 1.47 3.76 -16.29
N LEU A 26 2.28 3.61 -17.36
CA LEU A 26 2.20 4.45 -18.56
C LEU A 26 0.91 4.23 -19.38
N PHE A 27 0.12 3.21 -19.06
CA PHE A 27 -1.07 2.80 -19.82
C PHE A 27 -2.38 2.90 -19.03
N ASP A 28 -2.52 3.94 -18.19
CA ASP A 28 -3.72 4.16 -17.32
C ASP A 28 -4.03 3.01 -16.35
N ARG A 29 -3.10 2.08 -16.17
CA ARG A 29 -3.19 0.96 -15.24
C ARG A 29 -2.50 1.29 -13.94
N TRP A 30 -2.85 0.55 -12.89
CA TRP A 30 -2.27 0.73 -11.57
C TRP A 30 -1.52 -0.53 -11.15
N HIS A 31 -0.38 -0.36 -10.49
CA HIS A 31 0.39 -1.49 -9.96
C HIS A 31 0.60 -1.34 -8.47
N ILE A 32 0.37 -2.43 -7.74
CA ILE A 32 0.92 -2.59 -6.40
C ILE A 32 2.29 -3.24 -6.52
N ILE A 33 3.31 -2.56 -6.01
CA ILE A 33 4.63 -3.13 -5.79
C ILE A 33 4.74 -3.53 -4.32
N ARG A 34 5.04 -4.80 -4.10
CA ARG A 34 5.26 -5.41 -2.79
C ARG A 34 6.71 -5.81 -2.70
N GLU A 35 7.40 -5.36 -1.68
CA GLU A 35 8.75 -5.81 -1.35
C GLU A 35 8.74 -6.37 0.07
N TRP A 36 9.34 -7.53 0.28
CA TRP A 36 9.45 -8.11 1.62
C TRP A 36 10.74 -8.88 1.78
N GLY A 37 11.22 -8.95 3.01
CA GLY A 37 12.45 -9.67 3.31
C GLY A 37 12.88 -9.49 4.74
N ARG A 38 14.07 -10.03 5.04
CA ARG A 38 14.76 -9.75 6.29
C ARG A 38 15.50 -8.42 6.14
N SER A 39 15.37 -7.56 7.14
CA SER A 39 16.10 -6.28 7.19
C SER A 39 17.61 -6.56 7.15
N GLY A 40 18.33 -5.83 6.28
CA GLY A 40 19.76 -6.06 6.02
C GLY A 40 20.08 -7.18 5.02
N SER A 41 19.08 -7.71 4.30
CA SER A 41 19.26 -8.69 3.22
C SER A 41 18.47 -8.26 1.98
N PRO A 42 18.88 -8.70 0.77
CA PRO A 42 18.08 -8.46 -0.43
C PRO A 42 16.68 -9.06 -0.26
N GLY A 43 15.65 -8.22 -0.40
CA GLY A 43 14.25 -8.63 -0.34
C GLY A 43 13.74 -9.20 -1.66
N THR A 44 12.53 -9.75 -1.63
CA THR A 44 11.78 -10.18 -2.81
C THR A 44 10.80 -9.09 -3.21
N VAL A 45 10.82 -8.71 -4.48
CA VAL A 45 9.89 -7.74 -5.07
C VAL A 45 8.87 -8.45 -5.94
N ARG A 46 7.59 -8.11 -5.82
CA ARG A 46 6.52 -8.57 -6.70
C ARG A 46 5.60 -7.41 -7.08
N ARG A 47 5.28 -7.34 -8.37
CA ARG A 47 4.32 -6.38 -8.93
C ARG A 47 3.00 -7.07 -9.23
N SER A 48 1.90 -6.39 -8.97
CA SER A 48 0.54 -6.86 -9.27
C SER A 48 -0.23 -5.75 -9.98
N PRO A 49 -0.72 -5.99 -11.21
CA PRO A 49 -1.51 -5.01 -11.94
C PRO A 49 -2.96 -4.97 -11.44
N TYR A 50 -3.58 -3.81 -11.59
CA TYR A 50 -4.96 -3.47 -11.28
C TYR A 50 -5.48 -2.51 -12.35
N GLU A 51 -6.77 -2.61 -12.68
CA GLU A 51 -7.38 -1.77 -13.70
C GLU A 51 -7.61 -0.35 -13.19
N THR A 52 -8.06 -0.20 -11.94
CA THR A 52 -8.34 1.11 -11.34
C THR A 52 -7.49 1.42 -10.11
N TYR A 53 -7.33 2.72 -9.81
CA TYR A 53 -6.67 3.17 -8.58
C TYR A 53 -7.38 2.64 -7.34
N GLN A 54 -8.72 2.65 -7.36
CA GLN A 54 -9.54 2.26 -6.22
C GLN A 54 -9.35 0.78 -5.88
N GLU A 55 -9.27 -0.11 -6.88
CA GLU A 55 -8.96 -1.53 -6.68
C GLU A 55 -7.56 -1.73 -6.08
N ALA A 56 -6.56 -0.98 -6.56
CA ALA A 56 -5.22 -1.03 -5.99
C ALA A 56 -5.20 -0.55 -4.52
N VAL A 57 -6.00 0.46 -4.18
CA VAL A 57 -6.14 0.96 -2.80
C VAL A 57 -6.80 -0.10 -1.91
N ASP A 58 -7.90 -0.70 -2.36
CA ASP A 58 -8.63 -1.71 -1.60
C ASP A 58 -7.75 -2.94 -1.34
N ALA A 59 -7.06 -3.42 -2.38
CA ALA A 59 -6.12 -4.53 -2.27
C ALA A 59 -4.92 -4.21 -1.35
N LEU A 60 -4.42 -2.97 -1.35
CA LEU A 60 -3.38 -2.54 -0.41
C LEU A 60 -3.87 -2.58 1.04
N ILE A 61 -5.09 -2.08 1.29
CA ILE A 61 -5.71 -2.06 2.62
C ILE A 61 -5.91 -3.50 3.11
N GLN A 62 -6.53 -4.36 2.29
CA GLN A 62 -6.73 -5.77 2.62
C GLN A 62 -5.40 -6.46 2.97
N LEU A 63 -4.37 -6.29 2.15
CA LEU A 63 -3.05 -6.87 2.40
C LEU A 63 -2.43 -6.36 3.70
N ARG A 64 -2.54 -5.06 3.98
CA ARG A 64 -2.05 -4.46 5.24
C ARG A 64 -2.76 -5.09 6.44
N ASP A 65 -4.08 -5.24 6.39
CA ASP A 65 -4.86 -5.85 7.46
C ASP A 65 -4.49 -7.32 7.67
N GLU A 66 -4.30 -8.08 6.60
CA GLU A 66 -3.80 -9.46 6.67
C GLU A 66 -2.41 -9.56 7.30
N LEU A 67 -1.48 -8.66 6.91
CA LEU A 67 -0.14 -8.62 7.48
C LEU A 67 -0.17 -8.24 8.96
N THR A 68 -1.06 -7.33 9.34
CA THR A 68 -1.26 -6.93 10.74
C THR A 68 -1.74 -8.11 11.58
N LYS A 69 -2.67 -8.92 11.06
CA LYS A 69 -3.11 -10.18 11.69
C LYS A 69 -1.97 -11.21 11.81
N LYS A 70 -1.02 -11.20 10.88
CA LYS A 70 0.20 -12.05 10.91
C LYS A 70 1.30 -11.52 11.85
N GLY A 71 1.02 -10.49 12.63
CA GLY A 71 1.93 -9.91 13.63
C GLY A 71 2.87 -8.84 13.08
N TYR A 72 2.68 -8.38 11.85
CA TYR A 72 3.37 -7.19 11.37
C TYR A 72 2.76 -5.93 12.01
N ARG A 73 3.59 -4.92 12.23
CA ARG A 73 3.20 -3.61 12.76
C ARG A 73 3.45 -2.57 11.67
N VAL A 74 2.47 -1.70 11.45
CA VAL A 74 2.61 -0.57 10.52
C VAL A 74 3.56 0.45 11.15
N VAL A 75 4.67 0.73 10.48
CA VAL A 75 5.70 1.69 10.93
C VAL A 75 5.59 3.01 10.17
N MET A 76 5.19 2.96 8.90
CA MET A 76 4.94 4.14 8.09
C MET A 76 3.75 3.90 7.18
N GLN A 77 2.94 4.93 6.96
CA GLN A 77 1.86 4.91 5.98
C GLN A 77 1.70 6.30 5.38
N GLU A 78 1.72 6.38 4.05
CA GLU A 78 1.69 7.63 3.29
C GLU A 78 0.56 7.61 2.25
N GLY A 79 -0.19 8.72 2.16
CA GLY A 79 -1.30 8.87 1.23
C GLY A 79 -2.60 8.18 1.65
N LEU A 80 -2.65 7.54 2.82
CA LEU A 80 -3.87 7.01 3.42
C LEU A 80 -4.53 8.11 4.26
N ASN A 81 -5.00 9.17 3.60
CA ASN A 81 -5.70 10.25 4.28
C ASN A 81 -7.01 9.70 4.87
N LYS A 82 -7.17 9.80 6.20
CA LYS A 82 -8.38 9.39 6.96
C LYS A 82 -9.68 10.00 6.42
N ARG A 83 -9.60 11.04 5.59
CA ARG A 83 -10.69 11.69 4.86
C ARG A 83 -11.26 10.88 3.67
N MET A 84 -10.54 9.90 3.13
CA MET A 84 -11.05 9.07 2.00
C MET A 84 -11.86 7.85 2.46
N VAL A 85 -11.77 7.45 3.74
CA VAL A 85 -12.54 6.32 4.31
C VAL A 85 -13.93 6.75 4.78
N GLY A 86 -14.30 8.02 4.61
CA GLY A 86 -15.63 8.50 4.92
C GLY A 86 -15.96 9.77 4.17
N ARG A 87 -16.89 9.63 3.20
CA ARG A 87 -17.62 10.70 2.51
C ARG A 87 -16.88 11.36 1.35
N VAL A 88 -17.20 10.90 0.13
CA VAL A 88 -17.48 11.83 -0.98
C VAL A 88 -18.74 11.33 -1.69
N LYS A 89 -19.86 11.98 -1.37
CA LYS A 89 -20.97 12.10 -2.32
C LYS A 89 -20.51 13.10 -3.39
N LYS A 90 -20.85 12.83 -4.67
CA LYS A 90 -20.98 13.74 -5.83
C LYS A 90 -21.37 15.17 -5.42
N GLU A 91 -21.03 16.29 -6.05
CA GLU A 91 -20.80 16.79 -7.45
C GLU A 91 -20.58 18.34 -7.28
N PRO A 92 -20.45 19.23 -8.30
CA PRO A 92 -20.15 19.08 -9.73
C PRO A 92 -18.85 19.82 -10.16
N LEU A 93 -18.52 19.69 -11.45
CA LEU A 93 -17.37 20.29 -12.12
C LEU A 93 -17.79 21.66 -12.66
N ASP A 94 -17.42 22.73 -11.97
CA ASP A 94 -17.41 24.09 -12.51
C ASP A 94 -15.93 24.49 -12.64
N ASP A 95 -15.50 24.78 -13.87
CA ASP A 95 -14.62 25.90 -14.22
C ASP A 95 -14.02 25.70 -15.64
N ASP A 96 -14.52 26.55 -16.54
CA ASP A 96 -13.75 27.40 -17.46
C ASP A 96 -12.58 26.76 -18.24
N TYR A 97 -12.89 26.26 -19.44
CA TYR A 97 -11.93 26.23 -20.55
C TYR A 97 -12.06 27.56 -21.31
N SER A 98 -11.08 28.44 -21.15
CA SER A 98 -10.76 29.52 -22.10
C SER A 98 -9.51 29.16 -22.89
#